data_AF-A0A4Q3BNN1-F1
#
_entry.id   AF-A0A4Q3BNN1-F1
#
_cell.length_a   1.000
_cell.length_b   1.000
_cell.length_c   1.000
_cell.angle_alpha   90.00
_cell.angle_beta   90.00
_cell.angle_gamma   90.00
#
_symmetry.space_group_name_H-M   'P 1'
#
loop_
_entity.id
_entity.type
_entity.pdbx_description
1 polymer ?
#
loop_
_entity_poly.entity_id
_entity_poly.type
_entity_poly.pdbx_seq_one_letter_code
_entity_poly.pdbx_strand_id
1 'polypeptide(L)'
;MELLSTQARELNAFLLVYFLDLENFINSNTTELKQIKFQSEEANTDEFIKRHFKQLILSRNTIDGTSIRKVCFAGTDEEQLVDVNNLLKYKITGVYLPEELTPDQRSFIAKRKNAVYTQPDLLLQIEGGEEIHFESLELKSTKTNNIPGSSVQQVSPLEWVIFVKRGEQQTTVSTGQYINSITERLPFPDRSPRPQVGFNTLLEWNQQNRVLQNNVLTVTDNPALTLQKIKLLQDWQDYLASEWMTIIQSAQVKAGEKWFNNTLRKFAIKFLEFTNELSEEDRNRLLLQLNSLLKK
;
A
#
# COMPACT_ATOMS: atom_id res chain seq x y z
N MET A 1 12.09 -11.20 8.49
CA MET A 1 11.93 -9.75 8.68
C MET A 1 13.14 -9.30 9.48
N GLU A 2 14.04 -8.50 8.92
CA GLU A 2 15.11 -7.91 9.71
C GLU A 2 14.49 -7.05 10.82
N LEU A 3 15.02 -7.17 12.04
CA LEU A 3 14.68 -6.27 13.14
C LEU A 3 14.96 -4.84 12.67
N LEU A 4 13.91 -4.04 12.50
CA LEU A 4 14.05 -2.60 12.25
C LEU A 4 14.97 -2.02 13.33
N SER A 5 15.91 -1.17 12.91
CA SER A 5 16.71 -0.39 13.86
C SER A 5 15.78 0.37 14.80
N THR A 6 16.23 0.62 16.04
CA THR A 6 15.42 1.32 17.05
C THR A 6 14.84 2.63 16.50
N GLN A 7 15.63 3.37 15.73
CA GLN A 7 15.22 4.62 15.12
C GLN A 7 14.18 4.46 14.00
N ALA A 8 14.31 3.43 13.15
CA ALA A 8 13.30 3.13 12.14
C ALA A 8 11.96 2.73 12.78
N ARG A 9 12.02 2.04 13.93
CA ARG A 9 10.84 1.68 14.71
C ARG A 9 10.18 2.89 15.36
N GLU A 10 10.96 3.79 15.95
CA GLU A 10 10.45 5.03 16.54
C GLU A 10 9.82 5.93 15.47
N LEU A 11 10.45 6.09 14.30
CA LEU A 11 9.86 6.84 13.19
C LEU A 11 8.51 6.24 12.74
N ASN A 12 8.43 4.91 12.62
CA ASN A 12 7.17 4.24 12.27
C ASN A 12 6.10 4.45 13.35
N ALA A 13 6.47 4.33 14.63
CA ALA A 13 5.58 4.60 15.75
C ALA A 13 5.08 6.05 15.76
N PHE A 14 5.95 7.03 15.45
CA PHE A 14 5.58 8.42 15.30
C PHE A 14 4.52 8.59 14.20
N LEU A 15 4.75 8.02 13.01
CA LEU A 15 3.81 8.10 11.89
C LEU A 15 2.47 7.43 12.22
N LEU A 16 2.46 6.30 12.93
CA LEU A 16 1.24 5.64 13.39
C LEU A 16 0.39 6.52 14.29
N VAL A 17 1.01 7.14 15.30
CA VAL A 17 0.33 8.08 16.20
C VAL A 17 -0.15 9.30 15.41
N TYR A 18 0.74 9.89 14.62
CA TYR A 18 0.48 11.07 13.82
C TYR A 18 -0.73 10.90 12.88
N PHE A 19 -0.73 9.84 12.08
CA PHE A 19 -1.79 9.61 11.10
C PHE A 19 -3.12 9.20 11.74
N LEU A 20 -3.11 8.59 12.92
CA LEU A 20 -4.32 8.32 13.68
C LEU A 20 -4.91 9.62 14.25
N ASP A 21 -4.09 10.49 14.84
CA ASP A 21 -4.54 11.78 15.36
C ASP A 21 -5.04 12.69 14.24
N LEU A 22 -4.35 12.70 13.09
CA LEU A 22 -4.78 13.42 11.89
C LEU A 22 -6.13 12.88 11.39
N GLU A 23 -6.29 11.55 11.30
CA GLU A 23 -7.55 10.90 10.91
C GLU A 23 -8.70 11.31 11.83
N ASN A 24 -8.50 11.22 13.15
CA ASN A 24 -9.51 11.57 14.15
C ASN A 24 -9.90 13.05 14.08
N PHE A 25 -8.91 13.93 13.92
CA PHE A 25 -9.14 15.36 13.79
C PHE A 25 -10.00 15.67 12.56
N ILE A 26 -9.64 15.10 11.41
CA ILE A 26 -10.34 15.33 10.14
C ILE A 26 -11.78 14.80 10.22
N ASN A 27 -11.96 13.57 10.72
CA ASN A 27 -13.28 12.96 10.85
C ASN A 27 -14.19 13.71 11.82
N SER A 28 -13.61 14.44 12.78
CA SER A 28 -14.34 15.33 13.68
C SER A 28 -14.65 16.70 13.07
N ASN A 29 -13.96 17.12 12.00
CA ASN A 29 -14.03 18.46 11.40
C ASN A 29 -14.15 18.42 9.86
N THR A 30 -15.11 17.64 9.35
CA THR A 30 -15.20 17.31 7.90
C THR A 30 -15.67 18.44 6.97
N THR A 31 -16.06 19.59 7.54
CA THR A 31 -16.71 20.70 6.80
C THR A 31 -15.82 21.26 5.70
N GLU A 32 -14.53 21.46 5.97
CA GLU A 32 -13.59 22.00 4.96
C GLU A 32 -13.36 21.03 3.82
N LEU A 33 -13.19 19.73 4.11
CA LEU A 33 -12.99 18.70 3.07
C LEU A 33 -14.16 18.58 2.09
N LYS A 34 -15.39 18.86 2.55
CA LYS A 34 -16.58 18.86 1.68
C LYS A 34 -16.54 19.97 0.63
N GLN A 35 -15.89 21.09 0.93
CA GLN A 35 -15.85 22.27 0.06
C GLN A 35 -14.76 22.19 -1.01
N ILE A 36 -13.78 21.28 -0.85
CA ILE A 36 -12.68 21.10 -1.80
C ILE A 36 -13.22 20.53 -3.11
N LYS A 37 -12.98 21.21 -4.22
CA LYS A 37 -13.33 20.74 -5.58
C LYS A 37 -12.60 19.43 -5.90
N PHE A 38 -13.33 18.44 -6.41
CA PHE A 38 -12.81 17.07 -6.59
C PHE A 38 -12.10 16.83 -7.92
N GLN A 39 -12.14 17.76 -8.87
CA GLN A 39 -11.51 17.63 -10.19
C GLN A 39 -11.17 19.03 -10.70
N SER A 40 -9.93 19.24 -11.15
CA SER A 40 -9.65 20.29 -12.13
C SER A 40 -10.02 19.79 -13.53
N GLU A 41 -9.83 20.59 -14.58
CA GLU A 41 -10.31 20.31 -15.94
C GLU A 41 -9.72 19.02 -16.55
N GLU A 42 -8.70 18.43 -15.93
CA GLU A 42 -8.19 17.09 -16.24
C GLU A 42 -8.68 16.06 -15.21
N ALA A 43 -9.23 14.95 -15.71
CA ALA A 43 -9.98 13.95 -14.94
C ALA A 43 -9.22 13.19 -13.83
N ASN A 44 -8.00 13.58 -13.45
CA ASN A 44 -7.14 12.85 -12.49
C ASN A 44 -6.32 13.73 -11.53
N THR A 45 -6.47 15.05 -11.54
CA THR A 45 -5.64 15.92 -10.71
C THR A 45 -6.37 16.27 -9.42
N ASP A 46 -6.10 15.45 -8.40
CA ASP A 46 -6.38 15.68 -6.98
C ASP A 46 -5.58 16.88 -6.41
N GLU A 47 -5.31 17.91 -7.22
CA GLU A 47 -4.43 19.02 -6.88
C GLU A 47 -4.93 19.82 -5.68
N PHE A 48 -6.23 20.14 -5.64
CA PHE A 48 -6.82 20.88 -4.53
C PHE A 48 -6.75 20.10 -3.21
N ILE A 49 -6.94 18.77 -3.27
CA ILE A 49 -6.87 17.93 -2.08
C ILE A 49 -5.41 17.77 -1.62
N LYS A 50 -4.44 17.67 -2.55
CA LYS A 50 -3.00 17.70 -2.25
C LYS A 50 -2.58 18.99 -1.55
N ARG A 51 -2.97 20.14 -2.11
CA ARG A 51 -2.68 21.46 -1.52
C ARG A 51 -3.30 21.61 -0.13
N HIS A 52 -4.53 21.16 0.06
CA HIS A 52 -5.17 21.17 1.37
C HIS A 52 -4.42 20.30 2.39
N PHE A 53 -4.12 19.04 2.06
CA PHE A 53 -3.39 18.15 2.96
C PHE A 53 -1.98 18.66 3.27
N LYS A 54 -1.30 19.26 2.29
CA LYS A 54 -0.02 19.95 2.54
C LYS A 54 -0.14 20.99 3.65
N GLN A 55 -1.12 21.90 3.57
CA GLN A 55 -1.31 22.93 4.58
C GLN A 55 -1.72 22.36 5.93
N LEU A 56 -2.64 21.39 5.92
CA LEU A 56 -3.14 20.76 7.15
C LEU A 56 -2.01 20.03 7.90
N ILE A 57 -1.21 19.23 7.20
CA ILE A 57 -0.07 18.51 7.78
C ILE A 57 0.97 19.48 8.33
N LEU A 58 1.28 20.57 7.61
CA LEU A 58 2.21 21.60 8.11
C LEU A 58 1.68 22.33 9.35
N SER A 59 0.37 22.56 9.44
CA SER A 59 -0.26 23.22 10.59
C SER A 59 -0.37 22.32 11.83
N ARG A 60 -0.37 21.00 11.62
CA ARG A 60 -0.45 19.97 12.68
C ARG A 60 0.72 19.03 12.48
N ASN A 61 1.94 19.50 12.71
CA ASN A 61 3.15 18.80 12.30
C ASN A 61 3.84 17.99 13.41
N THR A 62 3.26 17.96 14.60
CA THR A 62 3.72 17.16 15.74
C THR A 62 2.59 16.27 16.25
N ILE A 63 2.92 15.38 17.18
CA ILE A 63 1.97 14.57 17.95
C ILE A 63 1.68 15.18 19.33
N ASP A 64 2.00 16.47 19.51
CA ASP A 64 1.79 17.15 20.79
C ASP A 64 0.30 17.18 21.13
N GLY A 65 -0.04 16.75 22.35
CA GLY A 65 -1.42 16.66 22.81
C GLY A 65 -2.13 15.36 22.45
N THR A 66 -1.43 14.38 21.86
CA THR A 66 -1.98 13.03 21.73
C THR A 66 -2.32 12.43 23.09
N SER A 67 -3.42 11.66 23.15
CA SER A 67 -3.77 10.88 24.36
C SER A 67 -2.98 9.58 24.47
N ILE A 68 -2.33 9.16 23.38
CA ILE A 68 -1.60 7.90 23.27
C ILE A 68 -0.31 8.00 24.10
N ARG A 69 -0.03 6.99 24.92
CA ARG A 69 1.14 6.89 25.78
C ARG A 69 2.14 5.84 25.31
N LYS A 70 1.66 4.78 24.67
CA LYS A 70 2.50 3.71 24.14
C LYS A 70 1.98 3.23 22.79
N VAL A 71 2.91 2.81 21.93
CA VAL A 71 2.61 2.04 20.72
C VAL A 71 3.09 0.61 20.93
N CYS A 72 2.21 -0.36 20.77
CA CYS A 72 2.51 -1.79 20.83
C CYS A 72 2.45 -2.39 19.43
N PHE A 73 3.54 -3.02 18.99
CA PHE A 73 3.56 -3.84 17.78
C PHE A 73 3.37 -5.30 18.20
N ALA A 74 2.23 -5.87 17.82
CA ALA A 74 1.81 -7.23 18.10
C ALA A 74 1.73 -8.06 16.79
N GLY A 75 1.66 -9.39 16.91
CA GLY A 75 1.60 -10.30 15.75
C GLY A 75 2.93 -10.93 15.33
N THR A 76 3.99 -10.69 16.11
CA THR A 76 5.27 -11.42 16.08
C THR A 76 5.44 -12.24 17.36
N ASP A 77 6.41 -13.16 17.40
CA ASP A 77 6.69 -14.00 18.58
C ASP A 77 7.02 -13.19 19.85
N GLU A 78 7.42 -11.93 19.70
CA GLU A 78 7.62 -10.97 20.80
C GLU A 78 6.88 -9.65 20.52
N GLU A 79 6.11 -9.18 21.51
CA GLU A 79 5.51 -7.84 21.49
C GLU A 79 6.58 -6.76 21.69
N GLN A 80 6.49 -5.69 20.90
CA GLN A 80 7.42 -4.57 21.00
C GLN A 80 6.69 -3.30 21.41
N LEU A 81 7.15 -2.66 22.49
CA LEU A 81 6.57 -1.44 23.03
C LEU A 81 7.48 -0.24 22.77
N VAL A 82 6.88 0.87 22.34
CA VAL A 82 7.53 2.16 22.17
C VAL A 82 6.79 3.20 23.02
N ASP A 83 7.53 3.91 23.88
CA ASP A 83 6.98 5.01 24.67
C ASP A 83 6.81 6.25 23.79
N VAL A 84 5.62 6.86 23.81
CA VAL A 84 5.31 8.05 22.99
C VAL A 84 6.17 9.25 23.38
N ASN A 85 6.67 9.34 24.62
CA ASN A 85 7.58 10.41 25.01
C ASN A 85 8.87 10.40 24.18
N ASN A 86 9.33 9.22 23.75
CA ASN A 86 10.51 9.11 22.87
C ASN A 86 10.24 9.64 21.45
N LEU A 87 8.96 9.77 21.09
CA LEU A 87 8.51 10.18 19.77
C LEU A 87 8.30 11.69 19.65
N LEU A 88 8.27 12.43 20.77
CA LEU A 88 8.07 13.89 20.79
C LEU A 88 9.20 14.68 20.12
N LYS A 89 10.35 14.04 19.90
CA LYS A 89 11.46 14.60 19.12
C LYS A 89 11.17 14.69 17.62
N TYR A 90 10.17 13.97 17.12
CA TYR A 90 9.84 13.94 15.70
C TYR A 90 8.88 15.07 15.32
N LYS A 91 9.17 15.73 14.20
CA LYS A 91 8.35 16.82 13.66
C LYS A 91 8.38 16.85 12.14
N ILE A 92 7.22 17.05 11.52
CA ILE A 92 7.13 17.27 10.08
C ILE A 92 7.55 18.72 9.79
N THR A 93 8.71 18.91 9.15
CA THR A 93 9.27 20.24 8.85
C THR A 93 9.00 20.68 7.42
N GLY A 94 8.69 19.74 6.53
CA GLY A 94 8.37 20.02 5.13
C GLY A 94 7.32 19.08 4.57
N VAL A 95 6.49 19.61 3.68
CA VAL A 95 5.52 18.83 2.89
C VAL A 95 5.57 19.36 1.46
N TYR A 96 5.98 18.50 0.53
CA TYR A 96 6.26 18.88 -0.85
C TYR A 96 5.28 18.21 -1.80
N LEU A 97 4.74 19.01 -2.72
CA LEU A 97 3.98 18.55 -3.88
C LEU A 97 4.95 18.00 -4.96
N PRO A 98 4.47 17.18 -5.92
CA PRO A 98 5.29 16.64 -6.99
C PRO A 98 6.11 17.70 -7.74
N GLU A 99 5.48 18.85 -8.03
CA GLU A 99 6.07 19.97 -8.74
C GLU A 99 7.13 20.74 -7.91
N GLU A 100 7.12 20.58 -6.58
CA GLU A 100 8.02 21.26 -5.65
C GLU A 100 9.27 20.44 -5.31
N LEU A 101 9.33 19.17 -5.72
CA LEU A 101 10.45 18.29 -5.42
C LEU A 101 11.75 18.82 -6.06
N THR A 102 12.86 18.72 -5.35
CA THR A 102 14.19 18.99 -5.90
C THR A 102 14.72 17.78 -6.69
N PRO A 103 15.70 17.95 -7.61
CA PRO A 103 16.34 16.82 -8.28
C PRO A 103 16.90 15.75 -7.31
N ASP A 104 17.44 16.18 -6.17
CA ASP A 104 17.99 15.28 -5.15
C ASP A 104 16.90 14.49 -4.44
N GLN A 105 15.79 15.13 -4.07
CA GLN A 105 14.62 14.44 -3.50
C GLN A 105 14.03 13.44 -4.48
N ARG A 106 13.92 13.80 -5.77
CA ARG A 106 13.46 12.88 -6.81
C ARG A 106 14.38 11.67 -6.94
N SER A 107 15.69 11.89 -6.89
CA SER A 107 16.69 10.83 -6.95
C SER A 107 16.65 9.92 -5.72
N PHE A 108 16.44 10.48 -4.52
CA PHE A 108 16.24 9.72 -3.28
C PHE A 108 15.03 8.79 -3.38
N ILE A 109 13.89 9.31 -3.85
CA ILE A 109 12.65 8.52 -4.05
C ILE A 109 12.89 7.40 -5.07
N ALA A 110 13.53 7.71 -6.20
CA ALA A 110 13.79 6.74 -7.26
C ALA A 110 14.65 5.56 -6.80
N LYS A 111 15.65 5.81 -5.95
CA LYS A 111 16.50 4.75 -5.36
C LYS A 111 15.73 3.84 -4.42
N ARG A 112 14.76 4.36 -3.66
CA ARG A 112 13.93 3.56 -2.74
C ARG A 112 12.86 2.72 -3.46
N LYS A 113 12.33 3.17 -4.59
CA LYS A 113 11.19 2.53 -5.30
C LYS A 113 11.59 1.55 -6.43
N ASN A 114 12.83 1.06 -6.51
CA ASN A 114 13.30 0.09 -7.51
C ASN A 114 12.85 0.42 -8.96
N ALA A 115 13.40 1.53 -9.48
CA ALA A 115 13.48 1.91 -10.90
C ALA A 115 12.20 2.30 -11.66
N VAL A 116 10.99 1.87 -11.29
CA VAL A 116 9.75 2.37 -11.93
C VAL A 116 9.23 3.58 -11.17
N TYR A 117 9.87 4.73 -11.43
CA TYR A 117 9.61 5.99 -10.75
C TYR A 117 8.20 6.54 -11.01
N THR A 118 7.41 6.71 -9.96
CA THR A 118 6.29 7.67 -9.90
C THR A 118 6.49 8.63 -8.74
N GLN A 119 6.24 9.90 -9.02
CA GLN A 119 6.22 10.96 -8.01
C GLN A 119 5.10 10.69 -7.01
N PRO A 120 5.37 10.70 -5.69
CA PRO A 120 4.32 10.53 -4.70
C PRO A 120 3.40 11.74 -4.69
N ASP A 121 2.17 11.59 -4.21
CA ASP A 121 1.23 12.72 -4.12
C ASP A 121 1.73 13.80 -3.17
N LEU A 122 2.40 13.40 -2.08
CA LEU A 122 3.12 14.27 -1.15
C LEU A 122 4.43 13.60 -0.68
N LEU A 123 5.47 14.39 -0.47
CA LEU A 123 6.67 13.97 0.25
C LEU A 123 6.76 14.72 1.58
N LEU A 124 6.87 13.97 2.67
CA LEU A 124 7.06 14.49 4.02
C LEU A 124 8.55 14.54 4.34
N GLN A 125 9.02 15.67 4.87
CA GLN A 125 10.31 15.80 5.53
C GLN A 125 10.09 15.83 7.03
N ILE A 126 10.72 14.90 7.73
CA ILE A 126 10.54 14.66 9.16
C ILE A 126 11.89 14.81 9.84
N GLU A 127 12.00 15.76 10.75
CA GLU A 127 13.15 15.88 11.63
C GLU A 127 12.97 14.94 12.82
N GLY A 128 14.02 14.19 13.19
CA GLY A 128 13.99 13.21 14.27
C GLY A 128 15.31 13.20 15.05
N GLY A 129 15.48 14.15 15.96
CA GLY A 129 16.77 14.37 16.62
C GLY A 129 17.77 15.00 15.65
N GLU A 130 18.88 14.32 15.37
CA GLU A 130 19.94 14.83 14.46
C GLU A 130 19.74 14.43 12.99
N GLU A 131 18.72 13.61 12.68
CA GLU A 131 18.49 13.10 11.34
C GLU A 131 17.25 13.69 10.66
N ILE A 132 17.31 13.77 9.33
CA ILE A 132 16.20 14.14 8.47
C ILE A 132 15.74 12.87 7.72
N HIS A 133 14.47 12.54 7.90
CA HIS A 133 13.81 11.44 7.23
C HIS A 133 12.87 11.95 6.14
N PHE A 134 12.71 11.15 5.09
CA PHE A 134 11.79 11.44 3.99
C PHE A 134 10.83 10.29 3.81
N GLU A 135 9.54 10.57 3.95
CA GLU A 135 8.46 9.59 3.83
C GLU A 135 7.45 10.03 2.79
N SER A 136 7.12 9.13 1.87
CA SER A 136 6.17 9.42 0.80
C SER A 136 4.75 9.09 1.22
N LEU A 137 3.81 9.86 0.70
CA LEU A 137 2.40 9.79 1.04
C LEU A 137 1.55 9.84 -0.22
N GLU A 138 0.68 8.85 -0.37
CA GLU A 138 -0.34 8.77 -1.41
C GLU A 138 -1.66 9.35 -0.92
N LEU A 139 -2.36 10.04 -1.80
CA LEU A 139 -3.72 10.49 -1.58
C LEU A 139 -4.65 9.69 -2.48
N LYS A 140 -5.70 9.13 -1.88
CA LYS A 140 -6.72 8.41 -2.61
C LYS A 140 -8.07 8.96 -2.25
N SER A 141 -8.93 9.07 -3.24
CA SER A 141 -10.20 9.73 -3.07
C SER A 141 -11.28 9.00 -3.86
N THR A 142 -12.46 8.80 -3.25
CA THR A 142 -13.55 8.03 -3.87
C THR A 142 -14.92 8.49 -3.38
N LYS A 143 -15.97 8.26 -4.19
CA LYS A 143 -17.38 8.43 -3.78
C LYS A 143 -18.03 7.13 -3.32
N THR A 144 -17.54 5.97 -3.78
CA THR A 144 -18.18 4.67 -3.56
C THR A 144 -17.40 3.86 -2.55
N ASN A 145 -16.30 3.25 -2.97
CA ASN A 145 -15.39 2.50 -2.11
C ASN A 145 -14.10 2.14 -2.86
N ASN A 146 -14.26 1.40 -3.96
CA ASN A 146 -13.16 0.81 -4.69
C ASN A 146 -12.73 1.71 -5.84
N ILE A 147 -11.42 1.87 -6.01
CA ILE A 147 -10.83 2.52 -7.17
C ILE A 147 -9.70 1.63 -7.70
N PRO A 148 -9.36 1.71 -9.00
CA PRO A 148 -8.09 1.16 -9.47
C PRO A 148 -6.95 1.81 -8.68
N GLY A 149 -6.09 0.99 -8.10
CA GLY A 149 -4.83 1.45 -7.54
C GLY A 149 -3.88 1.94 -8.64
N SER A 150 -2.70 2.39 -8.21
CA SER A 150 -1.60 2.66 -9.15
C SER A 150 -1.11 1.32 -9.74
N SER A 151 -0.32 1.34 -10.82
CA SER A 151 0.28 0.11 -11.33
C SER A 151 1.02 -0.62 -10.21
N VAL A 152 0.95 -1.96 -10.12
CA VAL A 152 1.72 -2.72 -9.09
C VAL A 152 3.21 -2.37 -9.13
N GLN A 153 3.73 -2.02 -10.31
CA GLN A 153 5.11 -1.60 -10.53
C GLN A 153 5.43 -0.20 -9.96
N GLN A 154 4.42 0.63 -9.68
CA GLN A 154 4.55 2.03 -9.26
C GLN A 154 4.24 2.24 -7.77
N VAL A 155 3.73 1.21 -7.09
CA VAL A 155 3.30 1.27 -5.70
C VAL A 155 4.43 0.80 -4.80
N SER A 156 4.78 1.61 -3.79
CA SER A 156 5.49 1.07 -2.63
C SER A 156 4.44 0.50 -1.65
N PRO A 157 4.42 -0.81 -1.35
CA PRO A 157 3.39 -1.40 -0.49
C PRO A 157 3.27 -0.73 0.88
N LEU A 158 4.40 -0.30 1.42
CA LEU A 158 4.51 0.26 2.76
C LEU A 158 4.39 1.79 2.77
N GLU A 159 4.11 2.41 1.62
CA GLU A 159 3.84 3.84 1.51
C GLU A 159 2.58 4.21 2.30
N TRP A 160 2.61 5.37 2.95
CA TRP A 160 1.44 5.86 3.66
C TRP A 160 0.36 6.31 2.68
N VAL A 161 -0.89 6.14 3.06
CA VAL A 161 -2.04 6.61 2.31
C VAL A 161 -2.99 7.39 3.22
N ILE A 162 -3.49 8.52 2.72
CA ILE A 162 -4.71 9.15 3.23
C ILE A 162 -5.82 8.86 2.23
N PHE A 163 -6.81 8.07 2.65
CA PHE A 163 -7.94 7.68 1.82
C PHE A 163 -9.17 8.46 2.23
N VAL A 164 -9.70 9.29 1.34
CA VAL A 164 -10.90 10.10 1.53
C VAL A 164 -12.09 9.47 0.81
N LYS A 165 -13.12 9.10 1.55
CA LYS A 165 -14.42 8.69 1.01
C LYS A 165 -15.44 9.82 1.17
N ARG A 166 -15.91 10.34 0.04
CA ARG A 166 -16.93 11.39 0.00
C ARG A 166 -18.31 10.78 -0.19
N GLY A 167 -19.10 10.75 0.87
CA GLY A 167 -20.53 10.49 0.80
C GLY A 167 -21.32 11.77 0.61
N GLU A 168 -22.59 11.63 0.20
CA GLU A 168 -23.52 12.76 0.08
C GLU A 168 -23.77 13.44 1.44
N GLN A 169 -23.82 12.64 2.51
CA GLN A 169 -24.08 13.13 3.87
C GLN A 169 -22.80 13.40 4.67
N GLN A 170 -21.76 12.58 4.50
CA GLN A 170 -20.52 12.65 5.27
C GLN A 170 -19.30 12.36 4.40
N THR A 171 -18.24 13.14 4.60
CA THR A 171 -16.89 12.81 4.12
C THR A 171 -16.17 12.12 5.26
N THR A 172 -15.59 10.96 5.00
CA THR A 172 -14.82 10.19 5.98
C THR A 172 -13.42 9.97 5.45
N VAL A 173 -12.44 9.97 6.36
CA VAL A 173 -11.04 9.73 6.06
C VAL A 173 -10.56 8.51 6.83
N SER A 174 -9.70 7.72 6.20
CA SER A 174 -8.92 6.69 6.88
C SER A 174 -7.47 6.73 6.38
N THR A 175 -6.54 6.51 7.28
CA THR A 175 -5.09 6.54 7.04
C THR A 175 -4.47 5.18 7.32
N GLY A 176 -3.32 4.90 6.71
CA GLY A 176 -2.58 3.65 6.96
C GLY A 176 -1.55 3.40 5.88
N GLN A 177 -1.04 2.18 5.81
CA GLN A 177 -0.16 1.76 4.73
C GLN A 177 -0.98 1.31 3.51
N TYR A 178 -0.47 1.59 2.31
CA TYR A 178 -1.14 1.32 1.04
C TYR A 178 -1.55 -0.16 0.91
N ILE A 179 -0.69 -1.08 1.33
CA ILE A 179 -0.92 -2.53 1.30
C ILE A 179 -2.20 -2.96 2.06
N ASN A 180 -2.61 -2.20 3.08
CA ASN A 180 -3.81 -2.47 3.87
C ASN A 180 -5.09 -2.02 3.15
N SER A 181 -4.97 -1.19 2.11
CA SER A 181 -6.09 -0.80 1.25
C SER A 181 -6.30 -1.75 0.06
N ILE A 182 -5.32 -2.60 -0.27
CA ILE A 182 -5.39 -3.53 -1.40
C ILE A 182 -6.43 -4.62 -1.12
N THR A 183 -7.40 -4.73 -2.02
CA THR A 183 -8.36 -5.83 -2.05
C THR A 183 -7.72 -7.08 -2.64
N GLU A 184 -8.22 -8.27 -2.28
CA GLU A 184 -7.76 -9.56 -2.82
C GLU A 184 -8.16 -9.80 -4.30
N ARG A 185 -8.72 -8.78 -4.98
CA ARG A 185 -9.23 -8.90 -6.34
C ARG A 185 -8.22 -8.34 -7.34
N LEU A 186 -7.66 -9.23 -8.15
CA LEU A 186 -6.93 -8.85 -9.35
C LEU A 186 -7.83 -9.01 -10.56
N PRO A 187 -8.24 -7.93 -11.24
CA PRO A 187 -8.85 -8.06 -12.56
C PRO A 187 -7.81 -8.65 -13.52
N PHE A 188 -8.22 -9.63 -14.32
CA PHE A 188 -7.39 -10.26 -15.34
C PHE A 188 -6.94 -9.20 -16.35
N PRO A 189 -5.64 -8.91 -16.51
CA PRO A 189 -5.27 -7.71 -17.24
C PRO A 189 -4.68 -8.04 -18.62
N ASP A 190 -5.06 -7.22 -19.60
CA ASP A 190 -4.39 -7.03 -20.89
C ASP A 190 -3.08 -6.18 -20.72
N ARG A 191 -2.73 -5.83 -19.48
CA ARG A 191 -1.61 -4.94 -19.07
C ARG A 191 -1.03 -5.37 -17.71
N SER A 192 -0.03 -4.68 -17.19
CA SER A 192 0.35 -4.84 -15.77
C SER A 192 -0.88 -4.61 -14.87
N PRO A 193 -1.17 -5.48 -13.88
CA PRO A 193 -2.33 -5.33 -13.04
C PRO A 193 -2.23 -4.03 -12.25
N ARG A 194 -3.40 -3.44 -12.01
CA ARG A 194 -3.58 -2.41 -10.99
C ARG A 194 -4.33 -3.09 -9.86
N PRO A 195 -3.74 -3.22 -8.66
CA PRO A 195 -4.47 -3.78 -7.54
C PRO A 195 -5.68 -2.89 -7.30
N GLN A 196 -6.84 -3.48 -7.08
CA GLN A 196 -7.99 -2.69 -6.68
C GLN A 196 -7.80 -2.30 -5.21
N VAL A 197 -7.87 -1.00 -4.90
CA VAL A 197 -7.82 -0.50 -3.52
C VAL A 197 -9.19 -0.06 -3.07
N GLY A 198 -9.52 -0.30 -1.80
CA GLY A 198 -10.82 -0.01 -1.21
C GLY A 198 -10.71 0.78 0.08
N PHE A 199 -11.54 1.81 0.23
CA PHE A 199 -11.62 2.58 1.47
C PHE A 199 -12.07 1.70 2.66
N ASN A 200 -13.13 0.92 2.46
CA ASN A 200 -13.66 0.01 3.47
C ASN A 200 -12.63 -1.07 3.81
N THR A 201 -11.81 -1.54 2.86
CA THR A 201 -10.72 -2.49 3.14
C THR A 201 -9.74 -1.94 4.16
N LEU A 202 -9.30 -0.69 3.97
CA LEU A 202 -8.40 -0.02 4.90
C LEU A 202 -9.09 0.24 6.25
N LEU A 203 -10.34 0.69 6.22
CA LEU A 203 -11.12 0.96 7.44
C LEU A 203 -11.32 -0.30 8.28
N GLU A 204 -11.73 -1.40 7.66
CA GLU A 204 -11.92 -2.71 8.31
C GLU A 204 -10.59 -3.24 8.85
N TRP A 205 -9.51 -3.11 8.06
CA TRP A 205 -8.16 -3.46 8.53
C TRP A 205 -7.79 -2.65 9.77
N ASN A 206 -7.99 -1.33 9.77
CA ASN A 206 -7.69 -0.47 10.91
C ASN A 206 -8.53 -0.83 12.14
N GLN A 207 -9.82 -1.13 11.97
CA GLN A 207 -10.69 -1.54 13.09
C GLN A 207 -10.22 -2.83 13.77
N GLN A 208 -9.64 -3.75 13.00
CA GLN A 208 -9.16 -5.04 13.52
C GLN A 208 -7.73 -4.96 14.04
N ASN A 209 -6.88 -4.16 13.38
CA ASN A 209 -5.43 -4.26 13.52
C ASN A 209 -4.77 -2.99 14.04
N ARG A 210 -5.48 -1.85 14.15
CA ARG A 210 -4.96 -0.58 14.68
C ARG A 210 -5.90 -0.06 15.76
N VAL A 211 -5.78 -0.61 16.97
CA VAL A 211 -6.75 -0.43 18.05
C VAL A 211 -6.14 0.43 19.17
N LEU A 212 -6.83 1.51 19.54
CA LEU A 212 -6.48 2.34 20.69
C LEU A 212 -7.32 1.94 21.91
N GLN A 213 -6.67 1.43 22.96
CA GLN A 213 -7.32 1.09 24.22
C GLN A 213 -6.43 1.50 25.40
N ASN A 214 -7.02 2.14 26.42
CA ASN A 214 -6.31 2.58 27.63
C ASN A 214 -5.02 3.38 27.33
N ASN A 215 -5.08 4.28 26.35
CA ASN A 215 -3.94 5.07 25.84
C ASN A 215 -2.79 4.24 25.24
N VAL A 216 -3.02 2.98 24.89
CA VAL A 216 -2.07 2.14 24.15
C VAL A 216 -2.61 1.92 22.75
N LEU A 217 -1.85 2.34 21.74
CA LEU A 217 -2.13 2.05 20.34
C LEU A 217 -1.49 0.72 19.99
N THR A 218 -2.30 -0.32 19.80
CA THR A 218 -1.83 -1.64 19.37
C THR A 218 -1.98 -1.77 17.86
N VAL A 219 -0.88 -2.12 17.20
CA VAL A 219 -0.84 -2.49 15.79
C VAL A 219 -0.55 -3.98 15.69
N THR A 220 -1.51 -4.75 15.20
CA THR A 220 -1.36 -6.20 14.99
C THR A 220 -1.09 -6.47 13.52
N ASP A 221 0.12 -6.89 13.17
CA ASP A 221 0.40 -7.30 11.79
C ASP A 221 0.13 -8.79 11.60
N ASN A 222 -0.18 -9.19 10.37
CA ASN A 222 -0.21 -10.58 9.94
C ASN A 222 0.92 -10.77 8.91
N PRO A 223 2.12 -11.18 9.35
CA PRO A 223 3.29 -11.30 8.48
C PRO A 223 3.05 -12.17 7.24
N ALA A 224 2.24 -13.23 7.37
CA ALA A 224 1.94 -14.14 6.26
C ALA A 224 1.09 -13.46 5.19
N LEU A 225 0.04 -12.75 5.58
CA LEU A 225 -0.83 -12.00 4.66
C LEU A 225 -0.07 -10.84 4.01
N THR A 226 0.71 -10.11 4.81
CA THR A 226 1.57 -9.01 4.34
C THR A 226 2.58 -9.51 3.31
N LEU A 227 3.21 -10.67 3.55
CA LEU A 227 4.14 -11.28 2.60
C LEU A 227 3.45 -11.70 1.29
N GLN A 228 2.23 -12.25 1.34
CA GLN A 228 1.47 -12.59 0.14
C GLN A 228 1.18 -11.35 -0.72
N LYS A 229 0.73 -10.26 -0.09
CA LYS A 229 0.48 -9.00 -0.77
C LYS A 229 1.77 -8.38 -1.34
N ILE A 230 2.90 -8.49 -0.64
CA ILE A 230 4.21 -8.04 -1.15
C ILE A 230 4.63 -8.84 -2.38
N LYS A 231 4.50 -10.18 -2.35
CA LYS A 231 4.81 -11.04 -3.50
C LYS A 231 4.01 -10.65 -4.73
N LEU A 232 2.71 -10.43 -4.55
CA LEU A 232 1.84 -9.93 -5.60
C LEU A 232 2.34 -8.60 -6.20
N LEU A 233 2.80 -7.65 -5.37
CA LEU A 233 3.25 -6.36 -5.85
C LEU A 233 4.63 -6.40 -6.51
N GLN A 234 5.51 -7.29 -6.06
CA GLN A 234 6.88 -7.44 -6.57
C GLN A 234 6.94 -8.25 -7.87
N ASP A 235 6.26 -9.40 -7.90
CA ASP A 235 6.19 -10.28 -9.07
C ASP A 235 4.77 -10.83 -9.23
N TRP A 236 3.92 -9.96 -9.75
CA TRP A 236 2.53 -10.32 -10.02
C TRP A 236 2.41 -11.44 -11.06
N GLN A 237 3.39 -11.60 -11.96
CA GLN A 237 3.35 -12.61 -13.01
C GLN A 237 3.57 -14.00 -12.40
N ASP A 238 4.60 -14.16 -11.56
CA ASP A 238 4.84 -15.39 -10.82
C ASP A 238 3.71 -15.70 -9.83
N TYR A 239 3.20 -14.66 -9.13
CA TYR A 239 2.04 -14.81 -8.26
C TYR A 239 0.82 -15.37 -9.03
N LEU A 240 0.49 -14.81 -10.19
CA LEU A 240 -0.61 -15.31 -11.02
C LEU A 240 -0.34 -16.71 -11.57
N ALA A 241 0.89 -16.99 -12.01
CA ALA A 241 1.26 -18.33 -12.47
C ALA A 241 1.07 -19.37 -11.37
N SER A 242 1.49 -19.05 -10.14
CA SER A 242 1.29 -19.89 -8.95
C SER A 242 -0.20 -20.11 -8.65
N GLU A 243 -0.99 -19.05 -8.67
CA GLU A 243 -2.46 -19.14 -8.50
C GLU A 243 -3.09 -20.03 -9.59
N TRP A 244 -2.70 -19.88 -10.86
CA TRP A 244 -3.20 -20.70 -11.96
C TRP A 244 -2.79 -22.15 -11.83
N MET A 245 -1.60 -22.43 -11.29
CA MET A 245 -1.18 -23.80 -10.98
C MET A 245 -2.11 -24.46 -9.96
N THR A 246 -2.59 -23.74 -8.94
CA THR A 246 -3.57 -24.30 -7.99
C THR A 246 -4.89 -24.68 -8.67
N ILE A 247 -5.31 -23.93 -9.69
CA ILE A 247 -6.52 -24.21 -10.48
C ILE A 247 -6.35 -25.48 -11.31
N ILE A 248 -5.17 -25.66 -11.90
CA ILE A 248 -4.81 -26.85 -12.70
C ILE A 248 -4.72 -28.10 -11.80
N GLN A 249 -4.11 -27.97 -10.62
CA GLN A 249 -3.93 -29.07 -9.66
C GLN A 249 -5.20 -29.46 -8.91
N SER A 250 -6.24 -28.62 -8.93
CA SER A 250 -7.48 -28.90 -8.21
C SER A 250 -8.21 -30.12 -8.76
N ALA A 251 -8.49 -31.08 -7.89
CA ALA A 251 -9.24 -32.28 -8.23
C ALA A 251 -10.75 -32.04 -8.44
N GLN A 252 -11.26 -30.84 -8.13
CA GLN A 252 -12.67 -30.52 -8.20
C GLN A 252 -12.93 -29.21 -8.95
N VAL A 253 -13.99 -29.21 -9.75
CA VAL A 253 -14.52 -28.00 -10.39
C VAL A 253 -15.35 -27.23 -9.36
N LYS A 254 -14.96 -25.99 -9.08
CA LYS A 254 -15.75 -25.11 -8.19
C LYS A 254 -17.04 -24.70 -8.90
N ALA A 255 -18.16 -24.72 -8.17
CA ALA A 255 -19.43 -24.22 -8.70
C ALA A 255 -19.31 -22.74 -9.09
N GLY A 256 -19.78 -22.39 -10.29
CA GLY A 256 -19.72 -21.02 -10.81
C GLY A 256 -18.31 -20.55 -11.20
N GLU A 257 -17.36 -21.46 -11.43
CA GLU A 257 -16.03 -21.07 -11.91
C GLU A 257 -16.07 -20.34 -13.27
N LYS A 258 -15.11 -19.44 -13.49
CA LYS A 258 -15.02 -18.66 -14.72
C LYS A 258 -14.60 -19.56 -15.89
N TRP A 259 -15.12 -19.28 -17.09
CA TRP A 259 -14.76 -20.02 -18.33
C TRP A 259 -13.25 -20.08 -18.58
N PHE A 260 -12.49 -19.07 -18.12
CA PHE A 260 -11.04 -19.03 -18.24
C PHE A 260 -10.33 -20.20 -17.54
N ASN A 261 -10.85 -20.67 -16.40
CA ASN A 261 -10.30 -21.82 -15.69
C ASN A 261 -10.34 -23.08 -16.58
N ASN A 262 -11.42 -23.24 -17.35
CA ASN A 262 -11.53 -24.33 -18.32
C ASN A 262 -10.51 -24.17 -19.47
N THR A 263 -10.30 -22.94 -19.95
CA THR A 263 -9.28 -22.66 -20.98
C THR A 263 -7.86 -22.95 -20.47
N LEU A 264 -7.53 -22.58 -19.23
CA LEU A 264 -6.25 -22.91 -18.59
C LEU A 264 -6.03 -24.43 -18.52
N ARG A 265 -7.04 -25.20 -18.10
CA ARG A 265 -6.96 -26.67 -18.06
C ARG A 265 -6.77 -27.26 -19.45
N LYS A 266 -7.49 -26.77 -20.47
CA LYS A 266 -7.29 -27.19 -21.87
C LYS A 266 -5.88 -26.89 -22.38
N PHE A 267 -5.34 -25.70 -22.06
CA PHE A 267 -3.97 -25.35 -22.40
C PHE A 267 -2.98 -26.30 -21.70
N ALA A 268 -3.15 -26.55 -20.40
CA ALA A 268 -2.29 -27.45 -19.64
C ALA A 268 -2.29 -28.87 -20.20
N ILE A 269 -3.45 -29.42 -20.56
CA ILE A 269 -3.55 -30.74 -21.21
C ILE A 269 -2.77 -30.75 -22.52
N LYS A 270 -3.01 -29.78 -23.42
CA LYS A 270 -2.30 -29.69 -24.71
C LYS A 270 -0.79 -29.53 -24.54
N PHE A 271 -0.37 -28.74 -23.56
CA PHE A 271 1.04 -28.55 -23.25
C PHE A 271 1.67 -29.85 -22.74
N LEU A 272 0.99 -30.58 -21.84
CA LEU A 272 1.45 -31.88 -21.36
C LEU A 272 1.54 -32.91 -22.48
N GLU A 273 0.52 -33.02 -23.33
CA GLU A 273 0.52 -33.88 -24.52
C GLU A 273 1.72 -33.59 -25.42
N PHE A 274 1.94 -32.31 -25.78
CA PHE A 274 3.10 -31.88 -26.55
C PHE A 274 4.44 -32.26 -25.88
N THR A 275 4.58 -31.98 -24.58
CA THR A 275 5.83 -32.30 -23.87
C THR A 275 6.06 -33.79 -23.72
N ASN A 276 5.01 -34.61 -23.67
CA ASN A 276 5.12 -36.07 -23.59
C ASN A 276 5.73 -36.68 -24.86
N GLU A 277 5.53 -36.03 -26.01
CA GLU A 277 6.11 -36.43 -27.30
C GLU A 277 7.59 -36.02 -27.45
N LEU A 278 8.10 -35.11 -26.59
CA LEU A 278 9.48 -34.65 -26.63
C LEU A 278 10.44 -35.61 -25.91
N SER A 279 11.66 -35.73 -26.46
CA SER A 279 12.80 -36.33 -25.78
C SER A 279 13.21 -35.53 -24.53
N GLU A 280 13.97 -36.14 -23.62
CA GLU A 280 14.48 -35.43 -22.43
C GLU A 280 15.37 -34.24 -22.80
N GLU A 281 16.20 -34.38 -23.83
CA GLU A 281 17.04 -33.30 -24.35
C GLU A 281 16.22 -32.13 -24.90
N ASP A 282 15.15 -32.42 -25.64
CA ASP A 282 14.29 -31.38 -26.21
C ASP A 282 13.42 -30.70 -25.14
N ARG A 283 12.99 -31.43 -24.11
CA ARG A 283 12.31 -30.83 -22.93
C ARG A 283 13.23 -29.85 -22.21
N ASN A 284 14.49 -30.22 -21.99
CA ASN A 284 15.47 -29.34 -21.37
C ASN A 284 15.76 -28.10 -22.23
N ARG A 285 15.85 -28.28 -23.56
CA ARG A 285 16.01 -27.15 -24.50
C ARG A 285 14.81 -26.20 -24.44
N LEU A 286 13.59 -26.73 -24.41
CA LEU A 286 12.37 -25.94 -24.28
C LEU A 286 12.35 -25.14 -22.97
N LEU A 287 12.72 -25.76 -21.85
CA LEU A 287 12.77 -25.08 -20.55
C LEU A 287 13.76 -23.91 -20.57
N LEU A 288 14.97 -24.10 -21.10
CA LEU A 288 15.97 -23.04 -21.25
C LEU A 288 15.46 -21.92 -22.16
N GLN A 289 14.81 -22.28 -23.27
CA GLN A 289 14.23 -21.31 -24.19
C GLN A 289 13.15 -20.47 -23.49
N LEU A 290 12.19 -21.10 -22.81
CA LEU A 290 11.13 -20.39 -22.08
C LEU A 290 11.71 -19.44 -21.02
N ASN A 291 12.69 -19.90 -20.24
CA ASN A 291 13.36 -19.07 -19.25
C ASN A 291 14.07 -17.86 -19.86
N SER A 292 14.67 -18.00 -21.05
CA SER A 292 15.34 -16.88 -21.72
C SER A 292 14.37 -15.85 -22.32
N LEU A 293 13.11 -16.22 -22.54
CA LEU A 293 12.06 -15.34 -23.05
C LEU A 293 11.31 -14.58 -21.94
N LEU A 294 11.49 -14.95 -20.68
CA LEU A 294 10.92 -14.22 -19.54
C LEU A 294 11.60 -12.84 -19.43
N LYS A 295 10.79 -11.78 -19.46
CA LYS A 295 11.24 -10.43 -19.18
C LYS A 295 11.14 -10.19 -17.67
N LYS A 296 12.22 -9.72 -17.08
CA LYS A 296 12.25 -9.25 -15.68
C LYS A 296 11.56 -7.88 -15.56
#